data_AF-A0A2S8G9D1-F1
#
_entry.id   AF-A0A2S8G9D1-F1
#
_cell.length_a   1.000
_cell.length_b   1.000
_cell.length_c   1.000
_cell.angle_alpha   90.00
_cell.angle_beta   90.00
_cell.angle_gamma   90.00
#
_symmetry.space_group_name_H-M   'P 1'
#
loop_
_entity.id
_entity.type
_entity.pdbx_description
1 polymer ?
#
loop_
_entity_poly.entity_id
_entity_poly.type
_entity_poly.pdbx_seq_one_letter_code
_entity_poly.pdbx_strand_id
1 'polypeptide(L)'
;MGTVTGTVTLDGAPLPGVMVTFTPADGERESFGVTNSSGVYKLRYTTQIMGAKKGEHQVRISPVGVEPTVPVSKKAAVVPKGDDGDSAEKATSVPKHYYGEDYLTREVQAGSNTIDLELTATPTASDS
;
A
#
# COMPACT_ATOMS: atom_id res chain seq x y z
N MET A 1 -15.45 -5.71 10.85
CA MET A 1 -14.67 -5.34 9.66
C MET A 1 -15.05 -3.93 9.27
N GLY A 2 -14.08 -3.18 8.78
CA GLY A 2 -14.30 -1.88 8.15
C GLY A 2 -13.97 -2.01 6.67
N THR A 3 -14.91 -1.67 5.79
CA THR A 3 -14.57 -1.43 4.38
C THR A 3 -13.70 -0.19 4.31
N VAL A 4 -12.58 -0.29 3.59
CA VAL A 4 -11.63 0.82 3.43
C VAL A 4 -11.47 1.08 1.95
N THR A 5 -11.72 2.34 1.60
CA THR A 5 -11.52 2.87 0.25
C THR A 5 -10.77 4.19 0.36
N GLY A 6 -10.13 4.60 -0.70
CA GLY A 6 -9.44 5.88 -0.71
C GLY A 6 -8.75 6.14 -2.03
N THR A 7 -8.07 7.27 -2.10
CA THR A 7 -7.31 7.69 -3.26
C THR A 7 -5.86 7.86 -2.89
N VAL A 8 -4.96 7.33 -3.72
CA VAL A 8 -3.53 7.61 -3.62
C VAL A 8 -3.20 8.71 -4.62
N THR A 9 -2.56 9.76 -4.13
CA THR A 9 -1.99 10.83 -4.94
C THR A 9 -0.49 10.92 -4.70
N LEU A 10 0.27 11.39 -5.69
CA LEU A 10 1.68 11.71 -5.59
C LEU A 10 1.88 13.15 -6.09
N ASP A 11 2.39 14.02 -5.22
CA ASP A 11 2.56 15.45 -5.49
C ASP A 11 1.28 16.10 -6.07
N GLY A 12 0.12 15.68 -5.55
CA GLY A 12 -1.21 16.14 -5.99
C GLY A 12 -1.76 15.45 -7.25
N ALA A 13 -1.01 14.58 -7.92
CA ALA A 13 -1.49 13.82 -9.08
C ALA A 13 -1.99 12.43 -8.66
N PRO A 14 -3.13 11.93 -9.19
CA PRO A 14 -3.61 10.59 -8.88
C PRO A 14 -2.60 9.53 -9.31
N LEU A 15 -2.33 8.56 -8.44
CA LEU A 15 -1.31 7.55 -8.66
C LEU A 15 -1.92 6.17 -8.92
N PRO A 16 -2.07 5.76 -10.20
CA PRO A 16 -2.61 4.46 -10.56
C PRO A 16 -1.56 3.35 -10.50
N GLY A 17 -2.00 2.10 -10.32
CA GLY A 17 -1.13 0.92 -10.45
C GLY A 17 -0.16 0.73 -9.28
N VAL A 18 -0.52 1.20 -8.09
CA VAL A 18 0.24 0.97 -6.85
C VAL A 18 -0.52 0.06 -5.89
N MET A 19 0.21 -0.74 -5.14
CA MET A 19 -0.31 -1.61 -4.10
C MET A 19 -0.23 -0.92 -2.75
N VAL A 20 -1.37 -0.85 -2.07
CA VAL A 20 -1.53 -0.31 -0.74
C VAL A 20 -1.74 -1.47 0.22
N THR A 21 -0.89 -1.60 1.23
CA THR A 21 -0.92 -2.70 2.21
C THR A 21 -1.17 -2.12 3.59
N PHE A 22 -2.16 -2.66 4.30
CA PHE A 22 -2.54 -2.31 5.66
C PHE A 22 -2.23 -3.48 6.60
N THR A 23 -1.16 -3.36 7.36
CA THR A 23 -0.75 -4.35 8.36
C THR A 23 -1.27 -3.92 9.73
N PRO A 24 -2.13 -4.69 10.41
CA PRO A 24 -2.58 -4.37 11.76
C PRO A 24 -1.39 -4.32 12.73
N ALA A 25 -1.45 -3.42 13.72
CA ALA A 25 -0.42 -3.30 14.76
C ALA A 25 -0.21 -4.61 15.55
N ASP A 26 -1.24 -5.44 15.65
CA ASP A 26 -1.18 -6.77 16.28
C ASP A 26 -0.38 -7.81 15.46
N GLY A 27 0.13 -7.45 14.27
CA GLY A 27 0.90 -8.35 13.40
C GLY A 27 0.05 -9.47 12.75
N GLU A 28 -1.27 -9.33 12.82
CA GLU A 28 -2.22 -10.19 12.17
C GLU A 28 -2.20 -10.05 10.63
N ARG A 29 -3.07 -10.79 9.94
CA ARG A 29 -3.16 -10.76 8.47
C ARG A 29 -3.37 -9.34 7.94
N GLU A 30 -2.47 -8.91 7.06
CA GLU A 30 -2.63 -7.66 6.33
C GLU A 30 -3.78 -7.68 5.32
N SER A 31 -4.29 -6.49 5.00
CA SER A 31 -5.21 -6.27 3.90
C SER A 31 -4.48 -5.49 2.82
N PHE A 32 -4.80 -5.71 1.55
CA PHE A 32 -4.14 -4.99 0.46
C PHE A 32 -5.14 -4.57 -0.62
N GLY A 33 -4.80 -3.52 -1.36
CA GLY A 33 -5.61 -2.99 -2.44
C GLY A 33 -4.75 -2.34 -3.50
N VAL A 34 -5.12 -2.51 -4.77
CA VAL A 34 -4.41 -1.87 -5.90
C VAL A 34 -5.20 -0.65 -6.36
N THR A 35 -4.51 0.47 -6.59
CA THR A 35 -5.13 1.67 -7.15
C THR A 35 -5.47 1.50 -8.62
N ASN A 36 -6.64 1.98 -9.02
CA ASN A 36 -7.08 2.01 -10.41
C ASN A 36 -6.47 3.22 -11.15
N SER A 37 -6.83 3.42 -12.43
CA SER A 37 -6.39 4.54 -13.28
C SER A 37 -6.66 5.94 -12.71
N SER A 38 -7.62 6.07 -11.78
CA SER A 38 -7.94 7.33 -11.10
C SER A 38 -7.24 7.47 -9.74
N GLY A 39 -6.31 6.58 -9.40
CA GLY A 39 -5.65 6.55 -8.09
C GLY A 39 -6.50 5.96 -6.97
N VAL A 40 -7.72 5.48 -7.25
CA VAL A 40 -8.64 4.98 -6.22
C VAL A 40 -8.31 3.52 -5.90
N TYR A 41 -8.12 3.21 -4.62
CA TYR A 41 -7.93 1.86 -4.11
C TYR A 41 -9.09 1.39 -3.23
N LYS A 42 -9.20 0.06 -3.11
CA LYS A 42 -10.12 -0.60 -2.18
C LYS A 42 -9.39 -1.74 -1.50
N LEU A 43 -9.35 -1.76 -0.17
CA LEU A 43 -8.69 -2.83 0.56
C LEU A 43 -9.49 -4.12 0.48
N ARG A 44 -8.77 -5.23 0.37
CA ARG A 44 -9.28 -6.59 0.42
C ARG A 44 -8.52 -7.33 1.49
N TYR A 45 -9.25 -7.88 2.46
CA TYR A 45 -8.68 -8.72 3.53
C TYR A 45 -8.48 -10.15 3.02
N THR A 46 -9.43 -10.65 2.22
CA THR A 46 -9.31 -11.94 1.51
C THR A 46 -9.93 -11.81 0.12
N THR A 47 -9.83 -12.88 -0.69
CA THR A 47 -10.52 -12.96 -2.00
C THR A 47 -12.03 -12.79 -1.90
N GLN A 48 -12.62 -13.08 -0.73
CA GLN A 48 -14.06 -12.98 -0.47
C GLN A 48 -14.44 -11.83 0.46
N ILE A 49 -13.49 -11.35 1.28
CA ILE A 49 -13.76 -10.35 2.33
C ILE A 49 -13.07 -9.04 1.96
N MET A 50 -13.89 -8.01 1.76
CA MET A 50 -13.42 -6.64 1.50
C MET A 50 -13.20 -5.88 2.81
N GLY A 51 -12.25 -4.96 2.79
CA GLY A 51 -11.90 -4.10 3.91
C GLY A 51 -10.68 -4.58 4.70
N ALA A 52 -10.60 -4.09 5.93
CA ALA A 52 -9.56 -4.43 6.90
C ALA A 52 -10.20 -4.69 8.28
N LYS A 53 -9.38 -5.22 9.19
CA LYS A 53 -9.76 -5.27 10.61
C LYS A 53 -9.94 -3.86 11.16
N LYS A 54 -10.64 -3.76 12.28
CA LYS A 54 -10.80 -2.50 13.01
C LYS A 54 -9.60 -2.31 13.93
N GLY A 55 -9.12 -1.10 14.09
CA GLY A 55 -7.95 -0.78 14.90
C GLY A 55 -6.87 -0.05 14.12
N GLU A 56 -5.67 0.03 14.69
CA GLU A 56 -4.53 0.71 14.10
C GLU A 56 -3.82 -0.17 13.08
N HIS A 57 -3.56 0.39 11.90
CA HIS A 57 -2.85 -0.27 10.81
C HIS A 57 -1.68 0.57 10.32
N GLN A 58 -0.56 -0.11 10.07
CA GLN A 58 0.57 0.42 9.32
C GLN A 58 0.30 0.27 7.83
N VAL A 59 0.30 1.39 7.12
CA VAL A 59 0.01 1.50 5.70
C VAL A 59 1.31 1.69 4.94
N ARG A 60 1.56 0.78 4.02
CA ARG A 60 2.73 0.79 3.12
C ARG A 60 2.26 0.82 1.67
N ILE A 61 2.99 1.53 0.82
CA ILE A 61 2.63 1.68 -0.58
C ILE A 61 3.81 1.23 -1.44
N SER A 62 3.61 0.19 -2.23
CA SER A 62 4.62 -0.36 -3.13
C SER A 62 4.12 -0.41 -4.56
N PRO A 63 5.02 -0.38 -5.56
CA PRO A 63 4.64 -0.62 -6.95
C PRO A 63 4.05 -2.03 -7.12
N VAL A 64 3.04 -2.19 -7.97
CA VAL A 64 2.49 -3.52 -8.30
C VAL A 64 3.60 -4.35 -8.98
N GLY A 65 3.84 -5.56 -8.48
CA GLY A 65 4.91 -6.44 -8.98
C GLY A 65 6.25 -6.30 -8.23
N VAL A 66 6.36 -5.34 -7.31
CA VAL A 66 7.45 -5.29 -6.33
C VAL A 66 6.90 -5.83 -5.01
N GLU A 67 7.30 -7.04 -4.63
CA GLU A 67 6.99 -7.54 -3.29
C GLU A 67 7.66 -6.63 -2.26
N PRO A 68 6.91 -6.12 -1.25
CA PRO A 68 7.52 -5.36 -0.18
C PRO A 68 8.55 -6.27 0.52
N THR A 69 9.79 -5.82 0.60
CA THR A 69 10.88 -6.51 1.30
C THR A 69 10.68 -6.40 2.81
N VAL A 70 9.54 -6.86 3.32
CA VAL A 70 9.36 -7.14 4.74
C VAL A 70 9.72 -8.61 4.94
N PRO A 71 10.64 -8.95 5.87
CA PRO A 71 10.99 -10.34 6.16
C PRO A 71 9.85 -10.99 6.94
N VAL A 72 8.74 -11.33 6.29
CA VAL A 72 7.65 -12.06 6.94
C VAL A 72 7.97 -13.55 6.88
N SER A 73 8.29 -14.06 8.06
CA SER A 73 8.48 -15.47 8.34
C SER A 73 7.27 -16.30 7.88
N LYS A 74 7.54 -17.24 6.96
CA LYS A 74 6.83 -18.51 6.72
C LYS A 74 5.33 -18.43 6.39
N LYS A 75 4.98 -18.51 5.11
CA LYS A 75 4.59 -19.77 4.41
C LYS A 75 3.90 -19.48 3.06
N ALA A 76 4.53 -20.01 2.01
CA ALA A 76 4.00 -20.63 0.78
C ALA A 76 2.86 -19.91 0.02
N ALA A 77 2.93 -19.67 -1.30
CA ALA A 77 3.56 -20.47 -2.34
C ALA A 77 3.76 -19.57 -3.61
N VAL A 78 4.96 -19.54 -4.22
CA VAL A 78 5.32 -20.25 -5.50
C VAL A 78 4.65 -19.54 -6.71
N VAL A 79 5.28 -18.89 -7.71
CA VAL A 79 6.56 -19.01 -8.47
C VAL A 79 6.53 -17.97 -9.65
N PRO A 80 7.51 -17.85 -10.58
CA PRO A 80 8.97 -17.74 -10.48
C PRO A 80 9.58 -16.61 -11.36
N LYS A 81 10.86 -16.30 -11.10
CA LYS A 81 11.99 -16.03 -12.03
C LYS A 81 11.81 -15.08 -13.24
N GLY A 82 12.61 -14.02 -13.21
CA GLY A 82 13.10 -13.29 -14.39
C GLY A 82 14.34 -12.48 -14.01
N ASP A 83 15.48 -13.17 -13.91
CA ASP A 83 16.81 -12.56 -13.99
C ASP A 83 17.04 -12.28 -15.47
N ASP A 84 17.00 -11.02 -15.89
CA ASP A 84 17.69 -10.46 -17.07
C ASP A 84 17.35 -8.97 -17.14
N GLY A 85 18.39 -8.16 -17.33
CA GLY A 85 18.36 -6.71 -17.21
C GLY A 85 17.43 -5.98 -18.19
N ASP A 86 17.36 -4.67 -17.98
CA ASP A 86 16.66 -3.72 -18.85
C ASP A 86 15.12 -3.73 -18.74
N SER A 87 14.63 -3.45 -17.54
CA SER A 87 13.35 -2.74 -17.35
C SER A 87 13.43 -1.71 -16.22
N ALA A 88 14.66 -1.33 -15.86
CA ALA A 88 14.89 -0.04 -15.22
C ALA A 88 14.33 1.04 -16.16
N GLU A 89 13.73 2.08 -15.60
CA GLU A 89 13.39 3.35 -16.26
C GLU A 89 11.97 3.52 -16.86
N LYS A 90 11.09 2.51 -16.88
CA LYS A 90 9.66 2.77 -17.19
C LYS A 90 8.79 2.88 -15.93
N ALA A 91 8.91 4.02 -15.27
CA ALA A 91 7.85 4.64 -14.45
C ALA A 91 7.49 3.97 -13.11
N THR A 92 8.47 3.62 -12.27
CA THR A 92 8.23 3.62 -10.82
C THR A 92 8.24 5.06 -10.31
N SER A 93 7.11 5.76 -10.45
CA SER A 93 6.92 7.09 -9.85
C SER A 93 6.84 7.04 -8.33
N VAL A 94 6.67 5.85 -7.72
CA VAL A 94 6.65 5.68 -6.26
C VAL A 94 8.07 5.92 -5.70
N PRO A 95 8.28 6.98 -4.91
CA PRO A 95 9.57 7.23 -4.26
C PRO A 95 9.93 6.08 -3.33
N LYS A 96 11.21 5.68 -3.31
CA LYS A 96 11.70 4.55 -2.48
C LYS A 96 11.40 4.66 -0.99
N HIS A 97 11.18 5.89 -0.53
CA HIS A 97 10.85 6.21 0.86
C HIS A 97 9.58 5.49 1.34
N TYR A 98 8.55 5.36 0.50
CA TYR A 98 7.22 4.85 0.90
C TYR A 98 7.10 3.32 0.99
N TYR A 99 8.09 2.59 0.50
CA TYR A 99 8.20 1.13 0.66
C TYR A 99 9.41 0.70 1.49
N GLY A 100 10.15 1.66 2.06
CA GLY A 100 11.32 1.47 2.89
C GLY A 100 11.01 1.49 4.38
N GLU A 101 11.56 2.44 5.12
CA GLU A 101 11.39 2.55 6.57
C GLU A 101 10.11 3.28 6.98
N ASP A 102 9.55 4.10 6.09
CA ASP A 102 8.36 4.89 6.37
C ASP A 102 7.06 4.12 6.12
N TYR A 103 6.15 4.29 7.06
CA TYR A 103 4.80 3.75 7.01
C TYR A 103 3.84 4.81 7.53
N LEU A 104 2.65 4.86 6.95
CA LEU A 104 1.59 5.74 7.40
C LEU A 104 0.75 4.99 8.43
N THR A 105 0.50 5.57 9.59
CA THR A 105 -0.44 4.97 10.55
C THR A 105 -1.86 5.44 10.25
N ARG A 106 -2.78 4.48 10.08
CA ARG A 106 -4.19 4.75 9.85
C ARG A 106 -5.06 3.83 10.69
N GLU A 107 -6.06 4.42 11.33
CA GLU A 107 -7.07 3.68 12.08
C GLU A 107 -8.24 3.32 11.17
N VAL A 108 -8.71 2.08 11.29
CA VAL A 108 -9.88 1.58 10.57
C VAL A 108 -11.02 1.41 11.57
N GLN A 109 -12.14 2.07 11.31
CA GLN A 109 -13.36 1.95 12.10
C GLN A 109 -14.31 0.89 11.53
N ALA A 110 -15.32 0.49 12.30
CA ALA A 110 -16.36 -0.40 11.79
C ALA A 110 -17.25 0.32 10.75
N GLY A 111 -17.63 -0.37 9.68
CA GLY A 111 -18.47 0.20 8.63
C GLY A 111 -17.68 0.64 7.41
N SER A 112 -17.86 1.90 6.97
CA SER A 112 -17.19 2.46 5.80
C SER A 112 -16.15 3.50 6.21
N ASN A 113 -14.93 3.33 5.71
CA ASN A 113 -13.79 4.21 5.98
C ASN A 113 -13.26 4.74 4.65
N THR A 114 -13.10 6.05 4.57
CA THR A 114 -12.43 6.71 3.46
C THR A 114 -11.09 7.22 3.96
N ILE A 115 -9.99 6.70 3.40
CA ILE A 115 -8.63 7.01 3.82
C ILE A 115 -7.84 7.43 2.59
N ASP A 116 -7.67 8.72 2.39
CA ASP A 116 -6.86 9.21 1.29
C ASP A 116 -5.38 9.27 1.68
N LEU A 117 -4.51 8.89 0.73
CA LEU A 117 -3.08 8.73 0.91
C LEU A 117 -2.36 9.69 -0.04
N GLU A 118 -1.93 10.81 0.50
CA GLU A 118 -1.17 11.81 -0.23
C GLU A 118 0.32 11.53 -0.06
N LEU A 119 0.98 11.16 -1.16
CA LEU A 119 2.41 10.91 -1.23
C LEU A 119 3.09 12.14 -1.79
N THR A 120 4.29 12.41 -1.31
CA THR A 120 5.13 13.50 -1.78
C THR A 120 6.52 12.97 -2.09
N ALA A 121 7.08 13.29 -3.26
CA ALA A 121 8.41 12.80 -3.64
C ALA A 121 9.54 13.42 -2.80
N THR A 122 9.25 14.55 -2.17
CA THR A 122 10.12 15.19 -1.17
C THR A 122 9.47 15.02 0.21
N PRO A 123 10.25 14.68 1.27
CA PRO A 123 9.77 14.88 2.63
C PRO A 123 9.62 16.39 2.75
N THR A 124 8.40 16.89 2.64
CA THR A 124 8.14 18.27 3.03
C THR A 124 8.33 18.24 4.54
N ALA A 125 9.51 18.67 4.98
CA ALA A 125 9.75 18.99 6.37
C ALA A 125 8.60 19.91 6.75
N SER A 126 7.68 19.41 7.59
CA SER A 126 6.71 20.27 8.25
C SER A 126 7.53 21.32 8.96
N ASP A 127 7.42 22.53 8.43
CA ASP A 127 7.81 23.80 8.99
C ASP A 127 7.65 23.81 10.52
N SER A 128 8.77 23.96 11.24
CA SER A 128 8.88 24.60 12.56
C SER A 128 10.34 24.79 12.96
#